data_AF-A0A9P1KJM9-F1
#
_entry.id   AF-A0A9P1KJM9-F1
#
_cell.length_a   1.000
_cell.length_b   1.000
_cell.length_c   1.000
_cell.angle_alpha   90.00
_cell.angle_beta   90.00
_cell.angle_gamma   90.00
#
_symmetry.space_group_name_H-M   'P 1'
#
loop_
_entity.id
_entity.type
_entity.pdbx_description
1 polymer ?
#
loop_
_entity_poly.entity_id
_entity_poly.type
_entity_poly.pdbx_seq_one_letter_code
_entity_poly.pdbx_strand_id
1 'polypeptide(L)'
;MKTLNLSQATAPLTEYMATLDRQPLIITVDEQPQAALMSIRLADELTHSFNSHPEFIAKAARHLEANGGEFRVEAVHSGRSLADYIQQMSDRPIIITVDAQATAVLIPIRDADLETASLSLNPSFIEMLTESRIRLKTEGGISLAQLNQELSDCHSPT
;
A
#
# COMPACT_ATOMS: atom_id res chain seq x y z
N MET A 1 -4.25 -10.92 0.24
CA MET A 1 -4.29 -9.84 1.23
C MET A 1 -5.00 -10.35 2.47
N LYS A 2 -4.57 -9.93 3.66
CA LYS A 2 -5.19 -10.34 4.93
C LYS A 2 -5.84 -9.13 5.60
N THR A 3 -6.94 -9.38 6.30
CA THR A 3 -7.63 -8.38 7.12
C THR A 3 -7.64 -8.84 8.57
N LEU A 4 -7.48 -7.90 9.51
CA LEU A 4 -7.50 -8.15 10.94
C LEU A 4 -8.34 -7.06 11.63
N ASN A 5 -9.24 -7.46 12.52
CA ASN A 5 -9.92 -6.48 13.36
C ASN A 5 -8.97 -6.00 14.46
N LEU A 6 -8.95 -4.69 14.76
CA LEU A 6 -8.08 -4.09 15.77
C LEU A 6 -8.26 -4.73 17.15
N SER A 7 -9.48 -5.14 17.51
CA SER A 7 -9.76 -5.85 18.77
C SER A 7 -9.08 -7.23 18.86
N GLN A 8 -8.68 -7.80 17.73
CA GLN A 8 -7.94 -9.07 17.62
C GLN A 8 -6.43 -8.85 17.46
N ALA A 9 -5.97 -7.60 17.32
CA ALA A 9 -4.57 -7.25 17.09
C ALA A 9 -3.75 -7.21 18.40
N THR A 10 -3.99 -8.17 19.30
CA THR A 10 -3.42 -8.22 20.65
C THR A 10 -2.06 -8.92 20.72
N ALA A 11 -1.67 -9.66 19.67
CA ALA A 11 -0.36 -10.30 19.62
C ALA A 11 0.76 -9.26 19.41
N PRO A 12 2.01 -9.57 19.77
CA PRO A 12 3.15 -8.72 19.49
C PRO A 12 3.26 -8.37 18.00
N LEU A 13 3.65 -7.12 17.71
CA LEU A 13 3.85 -6.63 16.33
C LEU A 13 4.76 -7.56 15.49
N THR A 14 5.79 -8.15 16.13
CA THR A 14 6.74 -9.07 15.50
C THR A 14 6.07 -10.31 14.91
N GLU A 15 5.01 -10.82 15.51
CA GLU A 15 4.31 -12.02 15.01
C GLU A 15 3.60 -11.73 13.69
N TYR A 16 2.94 -10.57 13.59
CA TYR A 16 2.33 -10.15 12.33
C TYR A 16 3.41 -9.88 11.27
N MET A 17 4.50 -9.23 11.66
CA MET A 17 5.64 -8.93 10.77
C MET A 17 6.28 -10.16 10.16
N ALA A 18 6.40 -11.26 10.92
CA ALA A 18 6.93 -12.53 10.43
C ALA A 18 6.10 -13.11 9.27
N THR A 19 4.85 -12.67 9.10
CA THR A 19 3.93 -13.15 8.07
C THR A 19 3.70 -12.17 6.91
N LEU A 20 4.35 -11.00 6.92
CA LEU A 20 4.04 -9.88 6.01
C LEU A 20 4.50 -10.07 4.56
N ASP A 21 5.41 -11.00 4.29
CA ASP A 21 6.03 -11.29 2.99
C ASP A 21 5.73 -10.26 1.86
N ARG A 22 4.94 -10.64 0.84
CA ARG A 22 4.41 -9.72 -0.19
C ARG A 22 2.96 -9.32 0.04
N GLN A 23 2.33 -9.71 1.14
CA GLN A 23 0.91 -9.44 1.37
C GLN A 23 0.71 -8.44 2.51
N PRO A 24 0.15 -7.26 2.23
CA PRO A 24 -0.18 -6.31 3.28
C PRO A 24 -1.29 -6.88 4.16
N LEU A 25 -1.23 -6.48 5.43
CA LEU A 25 -2.24 -6.72 6.44
C LEU A 25 -3.04 -5.43 6.64
N ILE A 26 -4.32 -5.45 6.30
CA ILE A 26 -5.23 -4.34 6.58
C ILE A 26 -5.82 -4.53 7.98
N ILE A 27 -5.72 -3.49 8.80
CA ILE A 27 -6.31 -3.44 10.13
C ILE A 27 -7.59 -2.61 10.07
N THR A 28 -8.66 -3.16 10.65
CA THR A 28 -10.01 -2.60 10.61
C THR A 28 -10.58 -2.35 12.00
N VAL A 29 -11.45 -1.36 12.13
CA VAL A 29 -12.33 -1.15 13.29
C VAL A 29 -13.74 -1.07 12.72
N ASP A 30 -14.65 -1.90 13.20
CA ASP A 30 -16.03 -1.99 12.69
C ASP A 30 -16.09 -2.07 11.16
N GLU A 31 -15.24 -2.94 10.58
CA GLU A 31 -15.07 -3.15 9.12
C GLU A 31 -14.50 -1.97 8.34
N GLN A 32 -14.29 -0.82 8.98
CA GLN A 32 -13.63 0.33 8.39
C GLN A 32 -12.11 0.20 8.47
N PRO A 33 -11.40 0.32 7.34
CA PRO A 33 -9.94 0.21 7.34
C PRO A 33 -9.32 1.41 8.06
N GLN A 34 -8.47 1.13 9.04
CA GLN A 34 -7.78 2.14 9.87
C GLN A 34 -6.29 2.24 9.53
N ALA A 35 -5.67 1.10 9.20
CA ALA A 35 -4.24 1.04 8.96
C ALA A 35 -3.88 -0.10 8.00
N ALA A 36 -2.73 0.01 7.34
CA ALA A 36 -2.10 -1.07 6.62
C ALA A 36 -0.69 -1.30 7.17
N LEU A 37 -0.39 -2.55 7.52
CA LEU A 37 0.95 -3.00 7.85
C LEU A 37 1.51 -3.77 6.65
N MET A 38 2.71 -3.42 6.20
CA MET A 38 3.36 -4.05 5.05
C MET A 38 4.88 -4.11 5.20
N SER A 39 5.53 -5.01 4.46
CA SER A 39 6.99 -5.06 4.42
C SER A 39 7.57 -3.82 3.73
N ILE A 40 8.73 -3.35 4.17
CA ILE A 40 9.40 -2.20 3.55
C ILE A 40 9.72 -2.47 2.07
N ARG A 41 10.01 -3.72 1.71
CA ARG A 41 10.25 -4.14 0.32
C ARG A 41 9.03 -3.88 -0.56
N LEU A 42 7.84 -4.22 -0.07
CA LEU A 42 6.62 -3.91 -0.78
C LEU A 42 6.41 -2.39 -0.85
N ALA A 43 6.65 -1.65 0.24
CA ALA A 43 6.53 -0.19 0.24
C ALA A 43 7.48 0.51 -0.76
N ASP A 44 8.70 -0.02 -0.94
CA ASP A 44 9.65 0.47 -1.94
C ASP A 44 9.14 0.21 -3.37
N GLU A 45 8.58 -0.98 -3.62
CA GLU A 45 7.91 -1.31 -4.88
C GLU A 45 6.76 -0.33 -5.14
N LEU A 46 5.93 -0.02 -4.13
CA LEU A 46 4.85 0.96 -4.25
C LEU A 46 5.39 2.34 -4.64
N THR A 47 6.45 2.81 -3.99
CA THR A 47 7.00 4.14 -4.22
C THR A 47 7.51 4.29 -5.66
N HIS A 48 8.23 3.29 -6.19
CA HIS A 48 8.69 3.28 -7.59
C HIS A 48 7.53 3.23 -8.58
N SER A 49 6.46 2.51 -8.22
CA SER A 49 5.29 2.30 -9.05
C SER A 49 4.42 3.56 -9.14
N PHE A 50 4.30 4.37 -8.08
CA PHE A 50 3.26 5.39 -7.91
C PHE A 50 3.63 6.84 -8.26
N ASN A 51 4.74 7.08 -8.94
CA ASN A 51 5.19 8.40 -9.40
C ASN A 51 4.26 9.11 -10.44
N SER A 52 2.96 8.77 -10.51
CA SER A 52 1.92 9.50 -11.28
C SER A 52 0.45 9.27 -10.83
N HIS A 53 0.20 8.92 -9.55
CA HIS A 53 -1.09 8.95 -8.79
C HIS A 53 -2.17 7.88 -9.01
N PRO A 54 -2.55 7.22 -7.90
CA PRO A 54 -3.93 7.13 -7.41
C PRO A 54 -4.01 7.68 -5.98
N GLU A 55 -5.04 8.47 -5.67
CA GLU A 55 -5.01 9.50 -4.62
C GLU A 55 -4.63 9.04 -3.21
N PHE A 56 -4.83 7.77 -2.88
CA PHE A 56 -4.57 7.18 -1.56
C PHE A 56 -3.06 6.99 -1.25
N ILE A 57 -2.35 6.13 -1.99
CA ILE A 57 -0.91 5.86 -1.78
C ILE A 57 -0.06 6.99 -2.33
N ALA A 58 -0.50 7.67 -3.39
CA ALA A 58 0.24 8.79 -3.93
C ALA A 58 0.23 10.00 -3.00
N LYS A 59 -0.76 10.14 -2.10
CA LYS A 59 -0.71 11.14 -1.03
C LYS A 59 0.22 10.69 0.08
N ALA A 60 0.25 9.41 0.46
CA ALA A 60 1.25 8.89 1.40
C ALA A 60 2.70 9.05 0.86
N ALA A 61 2.95 8.67 -0.40
CA ALA A 61 4.24 8.80 -1.08
C ALA A 61 4.62 10.27 -1.34
N ARG A 62 3.70 11.12 -1.84
CA ARG A 62 3.95 12.56 -1.96
C ARG A 62 4.07 13.26 -0.61
N HIS A 63 3.45 12.76 0.45
CA HIS A 63 3.64 13.32 1.80
C HIS A 63 5.01 12.90 2.38
N LEU A 64 5.50 11.70 2.03
CA LEU A 64 6.87 11.27 2.28
C LEU A 64 7.89 12.16 1.53
N GLU A 65 7.59 12.55 0.28
CA GLU A 65 8.51 13.33 -0.57
C GLU A 65 8.40 14.87 -0.43
N ALA A 66 7.18 15.44 -0.35
CA ALA A 66 6.94 16.88 -0.43
C ALA A 66 7.08 17.64 0.91
N ASN A 67 7.03 16.95 2.05
CA ASN A 67 7.17 17.55 3.38
C ASN A 67 8.52 17.25 4.06
N GLY A 68 9.50 16.72 3.34
CA GLY A 68 10.73 16.24 3.98
C GLY A 68 10.54 15.04 4.90
N GLY A 69 9.52 14.21 4.65
CA GLY A 69 9.35 12.88 5.26
C GLY A 69 9.21 12.86 6.77
N GLU A 70 8.17 13.47 7.35
CA GLU A 70 7.91 13.33 8.79
C GLU A 70 7.27 11.97 9.11
N PHE A 71 8.03 10.89 8.91
CA PHE A 71 7.73 9.56 9.39
C PHE A 71 8.21 9.41 10.83
N ARG A 72 7.48 8.64 11.64
CA ARG A 72 8.00 8.23 12.94
C ARG A 72 8.78 6.93 12.75
N VAL A 73 10.05 6.91 13.12
CA VAL A 73 10.81 5.66 13.20
C VAL A 73 10.60 5.10 14.60
N GLU A 74 10.10 3.87 14.69
CA GLU A 74 9.96 3.16 15.95
C GLU A 74 10.72 1.84 15.90
N ALA A 75 11.58 1.64 16.90
CA ALA A 75 12.12 0.31 17.18
C ALA A 75 11.00 -0.61 17.65
N VAL A 76 11.02 -1.86 17.19
CA VAL A 76 10.11 -2.88 17.68
C VAL A 76 10.38 -3.12 19.18
N HIS A 77 9.33 -3.08 19.98
CA HIS A 77 9.42 -3.37 21.41
C HIS A 77 8.85 -4.76 21.70
N SER A 78 9.65 -5.63 22.31
CA SER A 78 9.22 -6.97 22.71
C SER A 78 7.99 -6.88 23.62
N GLY A 79 6.90 -7.53 23.19
CA GLY A 79 5.65 -7.59 23.95
C GLY A 79 4.67 -6.44 23.70
N ARG A 80 5.03 -5.41 22.93
CA ARG A 80 4.08 -4.36 22.52
C ARG A 80 3.20 -4.88 21.37
N SER A 81 1.88 -4.78 21.53
CA SER A 81 0.92 -5.33 20.57
C SER A 81 0.79 -4.45 19.33
N LEU A 82 0.35 -5.02 18.20
CA LEU A 82 0.01 -4.23 17.01
C LEU A 82 -1.07 -3.18 17.31
N ALA A 83 -2.06 -3.51 18.14
CA ALA A 83 -3.08 -2.57 18.57
C ALA A 83 -2.49 -1.34 19.27
N ASP A 84 -1.48 -1.50 20.14
CA ASP A 84 -0.83 -0.38 20.83
C ASP A 84 -0.09 0.57 19.87
N TYR A 85 0.48 0.03 18.79
CA TYR A 85 1.09 0.84 17.74
C TYR A 85 0.03 1.65 17.00
N ILE A 86 -1.10 1.02 16.64
CA ILE A 86 -2.19 1.65 15.89
C ILE A 86 -2.93 2.70 16.73
N GLN A 87 -3.21 2.42 18.00
CA GLN A 87 -3.89 3.39 18.88
C GLN A 87 -3.05 4.65 19.14
N GLN A 88 -1.72 4.52 19.12
CA GLN A 88 -0.79 5.64 19.23
C GLN A 88 -0.32 6.15 17.87
N MET A 89 -0.81 5.54 16.79
CA MET A 89 -0.55 5.97 15.43
C MET A 89 -1.40 7.21 15.21
N SER A 90 -0.72 8.35 15.11
CA SER A 90 -1.35 9.57 14.64
C SER A 90 -1.56 9.49 13.14
N ASP A 91 -1.77 10.65 12.54
CA ASP A 91 -1.96 10.82 11.11
C ASP A 91 -0.72 10.62 10.23
N ARG A 92 0.31 9.92 10.74
CA ARG A 92 1.62 9.80 10.09
C ARG A 92 2.03 8.33 9.96
N PRO A 93 2.67 7.94 8.85
CA PRO A 93 3.26 6.62 8.71
C PRO A 93 4.35 6.37 9.77
N ILE A 94 4.44 5.12 10.21
CA ILE A 94 5.47 4.65 11.14
C ILE A 94 6.36 3.65 10.41
N ILE A 95 7.66 3.90 10.39
CA ILE A 95 8.67 2.93 9.94
C ILE A 95 9.07 2.10 11.15
N ILE A 96 8.90 0.79 11.03
CA ILE A 96 9.23 -0.17 12.08
C ILE A 96 10.62 -0.75 11.81
N THR A 97 11.51 -0.62 12.79
CA THR A 97 12.86 -1.18 12.74
C THR A 97 13.01 -2.39 13.66
N VAL A 98 13.73 -3.41 13.18
CA VAL A 98 14.18 -4.57 13.95
C VAL A 98 15.70 -4.58 13.85
N ASP A 99 16.41 -4.62 14.98
CA ASP A 99 17.88 -4.55 15.01
C ASP A 99 18.47 -3.39 14.18
N ALA A 100 17.84 -2.21 14.30
CA ALA A 100 18.16 -0.99 13.54
C ALA A 100 17.94 -1.06 12.03
N GLN A 101 17.36 -2.15 11.50
CA GLN A 101 16.99 -2.28 10.09
C GLN A 101 15.50 -2.02 9.88
N ALA A 102 15.17 -1.10 8.97
CA ALA A 102 13.78 -0.89 8.53
C ALA A 102 13.23 -2.18 7.92
N THR A 103 12.14 -2.69 8.49
CA THR A 103 11.59 -4.00 8.13
C THR A 103 10.15 -3.89 7.64
N ALA A 104 9.37 -2.99 8.23
CA ALA A 104 7.97 -2.79 7.89
C ALA A 104 7.58 -1.31 7.95
N VAL A 105 6.45 -1.01 7.34
CA VAL A 105 5.78 0.29 7.43
C VAL A 105 4.35 0.06 7.86
N LEU A 106 3.90 0.86 8.83
CA LEU A 106 2.51 0.98 9.24
C LEU A 106 1.97 2.31 8.72
N ILE A 107 0.94 2.27 7.89
CA ILE A 107 0.39 3.43 7.19
C ILE A 107 -1.06 3.65 7.63
N PRO A 108 -1.46 4.86 8.08
CA PRO A 108 -2.85 5.16 8.34
C PRO A 108 -3.68 5.15 7.05
N ILE A 109 -4.86 4.53 7.09
CA ILE A 109 -5.83 4.55 5.99
C ILE A 109 -6.86 5.63 6.30
N ARG A 110 -7.08 6.56 5.36
CA ARG A 110 -8.11 7.61 5.46
C ARG A 110 -8.95 7.62 4.20
N ASP A 111 -10.23 7.93 4.39
CA ASP A 111 -11.19 8.21 3.31
C ASP A 111 -11.22 7.12 2.22
N ALA A 112 -11.02 5.87 2.62
CA ALA A 112 -11.07 4.70 1.74
C ALA A 112 -11.92 3.63 2.40
N ASP A 113 -12.82 3.04 1.63
CA ASP A 113 -13.47 1.80 2.02
C ASP A 113 -12.47 0.62 1.93
N LEU A 114 -12.88 -0.50 2.52
CA LEU A 114 -12.06 -1.70 2.54
C LEU A 114 -11.73 -2.20 1.13
N GLU A 115 -12.66 -2.10 0.18
CA GLU A 115 -12.49 -2.57 -1.20
C GLU A 115 -11.38 -1.79 -1.91
N THR A 116 -11.42 -0.47 -1.81
CA THR A 116 -10.45 0.47 -2.34
C THR A 116 -9.08 0.24 -1.71
N ALA A 117 -9.01 0.12 -0.38
CA ALA A 117 -7.77 -0.19 0.30
C ALA A 117 -7.21 -1.55 -0.14
N SER A 118 -8.09 -2.53 -0.32
CA SER A 118 -7.70 -3.88 -0.69
C SER A 118 -7.12 -3.98 -2.10
N LEU A 119 -7.76 -3.32 -3.06
CA LEU A 119 -7.30 -3.28 -4.44
C LEU A 119 -6.01 -2.48 -4.57
N SER A 120 -5.95 -1.31 -3.92
CA SER A 120 -4.79 -0.40 -3.99
C SER A 120 -3.52 -1.01 -3.42
N LEU A 121 -3.66 -1.95 -2.48
CA LEU A 121 -2.57 -2.66 -1.83
C LEU A 121 -2.36 -4.08 -2.38
N ASN A 122 -3.07 -4.48 -3.45
CA ASN A 122 -2.93 -5.80 -4.06
C ASN A 122 -1.64 -5.88 -4.90
N PRO A 123 -0.70 -6.80 -4.57
CA PRO A 123 0.61 -6.86 -5.25
C PRO A 123 0.52 -7.05 -6.76
N SER A 124 -0.40 -7.89 -7.24
CA SER A 124 -0.57 -8.11 -8.68
C SER A 124 -1.13 -6.89 -9.38
N PHE A 125 -2.02 -6.14 -8.72
CA PHE A 125 -2.52 -4.86 -9.25
C PHE A 125 -1.40 -3.81 -9.31
N ILE A 126 -0.55 -3.77 -8.29
CA ILE A 126 0.61 -2.90 -8.25
C ILE A 126 1.57 -3.23 -9.40
N GLU A 127 1.94 -4.50 -9.57
CA GLU A 127 2.81 -4.97 -10.65
C GLU A 127 2.25 -4.60 -12.03
N MET A 128 0.96 -4.87 -12.28
CA MET A 128 0.29 -4.49 -13.52
C MET A 128 0.34 -2.98 -13.78
N LEU A 129 0.12 -2.15 -12.75
CA LEU A 129 0.22 -0.68 -12.88
C LEU A 129 1.64 -0.25 -13.20
N THR A 130 2.64 -0.90 -12.60
CA THR A 130 4.06 -0.63 -12.84
C THR A 130 4.45 -0.91 -14.26
N GLU A 131 4.12 -2.11 -14.75
CA GLU A 131 4.35 -2.50 -16.15
C GLU A 131 3.64 -1.55 -17.11
N SER A 132 2.37 -1.24 -16.85
CA SER A 132 1.58 -0.32 -17.67
C SER A 132 2.20 1.07 -17.75
N ARG A 133 2.75 1.57 -16.63
CA ARG A 133 3.43 2.88 -16.58
C ARG A 133 4.78 2.87 -17.27
N ILE A 134 5.55 1.78 -17.12
CA ILE A 134 6.81 1.60 -17.84
C ILE A 134 6.53 1.66 -19.34
N ARG A 135 5.55 0.86 -19.82
CA ARG A 135 5.12 0.86 -21.21
C ARG A 135 4.62 2.22 -21.67
N LEU A 136 3.79 2.91 -20.89
CA LEU A 136 3.32 4.25 -21.23
C LEU A 136 4.49 5.24 -21.44
N LYS A 137 5.55 5.14 -20.62
CA LYS A 137 6.74 6.00 -20.76
C LYS A 137 7.61 5.62 -21.97
N THR A 138 7.72 4.34 -22.29
CA THR A 138 8.61 3.84 -23.36
C THR A 138 7.94 3.79 -24.73
N GLU A 139 6.67 3.42 -24.77
CA GLU A 139 5.87 3.16 -25.97
C GLU A 139 4.86 4.29 -26.26
N GLY A 140 4.52 5.11 -25.26
CA GLY A 140 3.43 6.07 -25.35
C GLY A 140 2.06 5.45 -25.07
N GLY A 141 1.01 6.26 -25.16
CA GLY A 141 -0.38 5.82 -24.97
C GLY A 141 -1.09 5.55 -26.31
N ILE A 142 -2.24 4.88 -26.25
CA ILE A 142 -3.14 4.76 -27.39
C ILE A 142 -4.06 5.97 -27.46
N SER A 143 -4.27 6.53 -28.66
CA SER A 143 -5.30 7.57 -28.86
C SER A 143 -6.69 6.95 -28.90
N LEU A 144 -7.72 7.75 -28.60
CA LEU A 144 -9.11 7.31 -28.69
C LEU A 144 -9.48 6.81 -30.10
N ALA A 145 -8.93 7.43 -31.14
CA ALA A 145 -9.15 7.02 -32.52
C ALA A 145 -8.56 5.63 -32.82
N GLN A 146 -7.34 5.37 -32.33
CA GLN A 146 -6.70 4.06 -32.46
C GLN A 146 -7.45 2.98 -31.68
N LEU A 147 -7.89 3.28 -30.45
CA LEU A 147 -8.68 2.36 -29.64
C LEU A 147 -9.99 1.97 -30.35
N ASN A 148 -10.71 2.94 -30.89
CA ASN A 148 -11.97 2.68 -31.61
C ASN A 148 -11.76 1.85 -32.87
N GLN A 149 -10.63 2.03 -33.57
CA GLN A 149 -10.26 1.22 -34.72
C GLN A 149 -10.03 -0.25 -34.31
N GLU A 150 -9.19 -0.49 -33.30
CA GLU A 150 -8.89 -1.85 -32.81
C GLU A 150 -10.13 -2.59 -32.31
N LEU A 151 -11.03 -1.90 -31.60
CA LEU A 151 -12.29 -2.49 -31.13
C LEU A 151 -13.26 -2.80 -32.28
N SER A 152 -13.29 -1.97 -33.32
CA SER A 152 -14.12 -2.21 -34.51
C SER A 152 -13.60 -3.39 -35.33
N ASP A 153 -12.27 -3.53 -35.42
CA ASP A 153 -11.62 -4.65 -36.13
C ASP A 153 -11.86 -5.99 -35.40
N CYS A 154 -11.99 -5.97 -34.06
CA CYS A 154 -12.37 -7.14 -33.26
C CYS A 154 -13.85 -7.56 -33.39
N HIS A 155 -14.72 -6.74 -33.97
CA HIS A 155 -16.16 -7.01 -34.13
C HIS A 155 -16.57 -7.32 -35.58
N SER A 156 -15.63 -7.65 -36.46
CA SER A 156 -15.94 -8.23 -37.76
C SER A 156 -16.22 -9.73 -37.61
N PRO A 157 -17.49 -10.21 -37.67
CA PRO A 157 -17.74 -11.64 -37.73
C PRO A 157 -17.31 -12.12 -39.13
N THR A 158 -16.40 -13.10 -39.16
CA THR A 158 -16.16 -13.95 -40.34
C THR A 158 -17.38 -14.79 -40.67
#